data_AF-M1RKE1-F1
#
_entry.id   AF-M1RKE1-F1
#
_cell.length_a   1.000
_cell.length_b   1.000
_cell.length_c   1.000
_cell.angle_alpha   90.00
_cell.angle_beta   90.00
_cell.angle_gamma   90.00
#
_symmetry.space_group_name_H-M   'P 1'
#
loop_
_entity.id
_entity.type
_entity.pdbx_description
1 polymer ?
#
loop_
_entity_poly.entity_id
_entity_poly.type
_entity_poly.pdbx_seq_one_letter_code
_entity_poly.pdbx_strand_id
1 'polypeptide(L)' 'INRFDYDGDYGTVLNRFLMQGAMGVPLTVYGTGGQTRAFIHVTDTARCIEIAVNNPPNAGERVEIFNQMT' A
#
# COMPACT_ATOMS: atom_id res chain seq x y z
N ILE A 1 9.83 13.58 5.96
CA ILE A 1 8.68 13.15 6.79
C ILE A 1 7.62 12.63 5.83
N ASN A 2 7.16 11.38 6.01
CA ASN A 2 6.11 10.79 5.18
C ASN A 2 4.74 11.24 5.69
N ARG A 3 3.81 11.48 4.77
CA ARG A 3 2.41 11.78 5.09
C ARG A 3 1.74 10.52 5.63
N PHE A 4 1.01 10.63 6.74
CA PHE A 4 0.29 9.53 7.37
C PHE A 4 -1.17 9.92 7.57
N ASP A 5 -2.01 9.55 6.61
CA ASP A 5 -3.45 9.83 6.63
C ASP A 5 -4.21 8.69 7.33
N TYR A 6 -5.18 9.06 8.17
CA TYR A 6 -6.02 8.13 8.94
C TYR A 6 -7.51 8.52 8.96
N ASP A 7 -7.89 9.58 8.26
CA ASP A 7 -9.27 10.01 8.10
C ASP A 7 -10.07 9.03 7.19
N GLY A 8 -11.35 9.32 6.98
CA GLY A 8 -12.22 8.48 6.15
C GLY A 8 -12.03 8.66 4.63
N ASP A 9 -11.37 9.73 4.19
CA ASP A 9 -11.31 10.13 2.78
C ASP A 9 -10.00 9.66 2.12
N TYR A 10 -8.88 9.85 2.81
CA TYR A 10 -7.52 9.52 2.37
C TYR A 10 -6.86 8.43 3.20
N GLY A 11 -7.35 8.16 4.42
CA GLY A 11 -6.83 7.10 5.28
C GLY A 11 -7.09 5.70 4.72
N THR A 12 -6.01 4.97 4.45
CA THR A 12 -6.14 3.55 4.08
C THR A 12 -6.44 2.68 5.31
N VAL A 13 -7.02 1.50 5.08
CA VAL A 13 -7.54 0.64 6.15
C VAL A 13 -6.51 0.33 7.25
N LEU A 14 -5.27 0.01 6.88
CA LEU A 14 -4.23 -0.33 7.86
C LEU A 14 -3.81 0.88 8.68
N ASN A 15 -3.56 2.03 8.04
CA ASN A 15 -3.20 3.27 8.74
C ASN A 15 -4.28 3.70 9.72
N ARG A 16 -5.55 3.63 9.30
CA ARG A 16 -6.69 3.96 10.15
C ARG A 16 -6.81 3.00 11.33
N PHE A 17 -6.59 1.70 11.12
CA PHE A 17 -6.63 0.71 12.20
C PHE A 17 -5.51 0.92 13.23
N LEU A 18 -4.30 1.26 12.77
CA LEU A 18 -3.19 1.61 13.67
C LEU A 18 -3.56 2.79 14.58
N MET A 19 -4.16 3.85 14.01
CA MET A 19 -4.62 4.99 14.81
C MET A 19 -5.76 4.64 15.75
N GLN A 20 -6.75 3.89 15.27
CA GLN A 20 -7.88 3.47 16.10
C GLN A 20 -7.43 2.63 17.30
N GLY A 21 -6.51 1.68 17.08
CA GLY A 21 -5.89 0.89 18.13
C GLY A 21 -5.08 1.76 19.10
N ALA A 22 -4.27 2.70 18.60
CA ALA A 22 -3.50 3.62 19.44
C ALA A 22 -4.39 4.54 20.30
N MET A 23 -5.56 4.92 19.79
CA MET A 23 -6.54 5.75 20.50
C MET A 23 -7.50 4.94 21.38
N GLY A 24 -7.42 3.60 21.37
CA GLY A 24 -8.32 2.74 22.13
C GLY A 24 -9.77 2.73 21.65
N VAL A 25 -10.03 3.16 20.41
CA VAL A 25 -11.37 3.13 19.81
C VAL A 25 -11.57 1.86 18.98
N PRO A 26 -12.82 1.35 18.84
CA PRO A 26 -13.08 0.16 18.05
C PRO A 26 -12.62 0.30 16.59
N LEU A 27 -12.06 -0.78 16.05
CA LEU A 27 -11.65 -0.83 14.64
C LEU A 27 -12.88 -0.76 13.71
N THR A 28 -12.83 0.10 12.70
CA THR A 28 -13.95 0.29 11.77
C THR A 28 -13.92 -0.74 10.64
N VAL A 29 -14.53 -1.90 10.89
CA VAL A 29 -14.74 -2.94 9.87
C VAL A 29 -16.03 -2.65 9.09
N TYR A 30 -15.93 -2.59 7.75
CA TYR A 30 -17.10 -2.42 6.88
C TYR A 30 -17.67 -3.78 6.47
N GLY A 31 -18.99 -3.91 6.56
CA GLY A 31 -19.71 -5.15 6.22
C GLY A 31 -19.27 -6.33 7.09
N THR A 32 -19.00 -7.47 6.46
CA THR A 32 -18.57 -8.69 7.14
C THR A 32 -17.07 -8.71 7.47
N GLY A 33 -16.27 -7.81 6.89
CA GLY A 33 -14.82 -7.81 7.03
C GLY A 33 -14.09 -8.89 6.21
N GLY A 34 -14.79 -9.64 5.35
CA GLY A 34 -14.21 -10.74 4.57
C GLY A 34 -13.37 -10.32 3.36
N GLN A 35 -13.18 -9.02 3.14
CA GLN A 35 -12.37 -8.51 2.04
C GLN A 35 -10.87 -8.81 2.23
N THR A 36 -10.25 -9.37 1.19
CA THR A 36 -8.79 -9.58 1.14
C THR A 36 -8.14 -8.55 0.23
N ARG A 37 -7.01 -7.98 0.66
CA ARG A 37 -6.19 -7.05 -0.12
C ARG A 37 -4.71 -7.33 0.12
N ALA A 38 -3.89 -7.13 -0.90
CA ALA A 38 -2.44 -7.11 -0.75
C ALA A 38 -2.00 -5.77 -0.15
N PHE A 39 -0.95 -5.80 0.69
CA PHE A 39 -0.33 -4.63 1.27
C PHE A 39 1.15 -4.61 0.92
N ILE A 40 1.69 -3.41 0.82
CA ILE A 40 3.09 -3.14 0.52
C ILE A 40 3.57 -2.06 1.48
N HIS A 41 4.78 -2.22 2.02
CA HIS A 41 5.38 -1.17 2.83
C HIS A 41 5.84 -0.02 1.94
N VAL A 42 5.71 1.23 2.40
CA VAL A 42 6.04 2.42 1.59
C VAL A 42 7.51 2.42 1.10
N THR A 43 8.43 1.92 1.92
CA THR A 43 9.84 1.76 1.53
C THR A 43 10.00 0.76 0.39
N ASP A 44 9.23 -0.33 0.39
CA ASP A 44 9.29 -1.32 -0.68
C ASP A 44 8.68 -0.77 -1.97
N THR A 45 7.63 0.06 -1.87
CA THR A 45 7.08 0.77 -3.03
C THR A 45 8.16 1.63 -3.70
N ALA A 46 8.92 2.40 -2.92
CA ALA A 46 10.02 3.21 -3.45
C ALA A 46 11.11 2.33 -4.10
N ARG A 47 11.45 1.20 -3.47
CA ARG A 47 12.41 0.22 -4.01
C ARG A 47 11.93 -0.43 -5.32
N CYS A 48 10.65 -0.78 -5.42
CA CYS A 48 10.09 -1.32 -6.66
C CYS A 48 10.18 -0.31 -7.81
N ILE A 49 9.95 0.97 -7.53
CA ILE A 49 10.11 2.05 -8.52
C ILE A 49 11.58 2.16 -8.94
N GLU A 50 12.51 2.16 -7.99
CA GLU A 50 13.95 2.17 -8.27
C GLU A 50 14.36 1.00 -9.18
N ILE A 51 13.91 -0.22 -8.86
CA ILE A 51 14.18 -1.42 -9.66
C ILE A 51 13.64 -1.27 -11.08
N ALA A 52 12.39 -0.81 -11.24
CA ALA A 52 11.76 -0.63 -12.55
C ALA A 52 12.49 0.42 -13.41
N VAL A 53 12.96 1.51 -12.81
CA VAL A 53 13.72 2.55 -13.51
C VAL A 53 15.10 2.05 -13.94
N ASN A 54 15.77 1.28 -13.07
CA ASN A 54 17.12 0.77 -13.35
C ASN A 54 17.14 -0.44 -14.31
N ASN A 55 15.99 -1.07 -14.57
CA ASN A 55 15.86 -2.22 -15.46
C ASN A 55 14.73 -1.98 -16.47
N PRO A 56 14.86 -1.01 -17.40
CA PRO A 56 13.83 -0.75 -18.38
C PRO A 56 13.81 -1.86 -19.45
N PRO A 57 12.64 -2.15 -20.05
CA PRO A 57 12.55 -3.05 -21.20
C PRO A 57 13.31 -2.45 -22.40
N ASN A 58 13.75 -3.30 -23.33
CA ASN A 58 14.45 -2.82 -24.52
C ASN A 58 13.52 -1.98 -25.41
N ALA A 59 14.10 -1.08 -26.21
CA ALA A 59 13.32 -0.29 -27.16
C ALA A 59 12.53 -1.20 -28.12
N GLY A 60 11.21 -1.02 -28.16
CA GLY A 60 10.30 -1.83 -28.98
C GLY A 60 9.73 -3.06 -28.28
N GLU A 61 10.16 -3.38 -27.05
CA GLU A 61 9.54 -4.42 -26.23
C GLU A 61 8.21 -3.95 -25.61
N ARG A 62 7.45 -4.91 -25.11
CA ARG A 62 6.19 -4.64 -24.41
C ARG A 62 6.46 -4.09 -23.01
N VAL A 63 5.47 -3.38 -22.47
CA VAL A 63 5.49 -2.96 -21.07
C VAL A 63 5.55 -4.17 -20.15
N GLU A 64 6.38 -4.08 -19.12
CA GLU A 64 6.49 -5.09 -18.06
C GLU A 64 5.54 -4.74 -16.89
N ILE A 65 4.95 -5.76 -16.28
CA ILE A 65 4.03 -5.62 -15.15
C ILE A 65 4.64 -6.36 -13.96
N PHE A 66 4.91 -5.62 -12.89
CA PHE A 66 5.52 -6.16 -11.68
C PHE A 66 4.51 -6.20 -10.53
N ASN A 67 4.36 -7.37 -9.93
CA ASN A 67 3.64 -7.54 -8.68
C ASN A 67 4.66 -7.94 -7.60
N GLN A 68 4.75 -7.15 -6.53
CA GLN A 68 5.56 -7.56 -5.38
C GLN A 68 4.88 -8.76 -4.71
N MET A 69 5.60 -9.88 -4.69
CA MET A 69 5.23 -11.09 -3.98
C MET A 69 6.25 -11.33 -2.87
N THR A 70 5.84 -11.96 -1.76
CA THR A 70 6.71 -12.33 -0.64
C THR A 70 7.11 -13.79 -0.74
#